data_AF-A0A7C5H0L7-F1
#
_entry.id   AF-A0A7C5H0L7-F1
#
_cell.length_a   1.000
_cell.length_b   1.000
_cell.length_c   1.000
_cell.angle_alpha   90.00
_cell.angle_beta   90.00
_cell.angle_gamma   90.00
#
_symmetry.space_group_name_H-M   'P 1'
#
loop_
_entity.id
_entity.type
_entity.pdbx_description
1 polymer ?
#
loop_
_entity_poly.entity_id
_entity_poly.type
_entity_poly.pdbx_seq_one_letter_code
_entity_poly.pdbx_strand_id
1 'polypeptide(L)'
;MEIMSFDDFKSSSICIDTSNTDYILKYLEPLGPESVIIEEEYIDKDFLIDYSHFYSRSFDDVPKKATRVHFFSSKISKETFFSWMDDISELESFVEENGPVEDSYLGFIVIKHVPKISSSTQLMVITSIFTH
;
A
#
# COMPACT_ATOMS: atom_id res chain seq x y z
N MET A 1 2.62 9.68 -4.08
CA MET A 1 2.38 9.20 -2.70
C MET A 1 1.13 9.85 -2.19
N GLU A 2 0.21 9.06 -1.66
CA GLU A 2 -1.09 9.48 -1.16
C GLU A 2 -1.27 8.99 0.28
N ILE A 3 -2.02 9.74 1.10
CA ILE A 3 -2.29 9.40 2.50
C ILE A 3 -3.78 9.60 2.74
N MET A 4 -4.43 8.59 3.32
CA MET A 4 -5.87 8.60 3.59
C MET A 4 -6.20 7.80 4.85
N SER A 5 -7.43 7.95 5.36
CA SER A 5 -7.90 7.11 6.46
C SER A 5 -8.13 5.67 6.00
N PHE A 6 -8.12 4.72 6.94
CA PHE A 6 -8.46 3.33 6.61
C PHE A 6 -9.91 3.18 6.09
N ASP A 7 -10.84 4.01 6.53
CA ASP A 7 -12.22 4.02 6.04
C ASP A 7 -12.32 4.50 4.58
N ASP A 8 -11.55 5.53 4.22
CA ASP A 8 -11.45 6.00 2.84
C ASP A 8 -10.79 4.95 1.95
N PHE A 9 -9.76 4.26 2.46
CA PHE A 9 -9.09 3.17 1.75
C PHE A 9 -10.06 2.02 1.41
N LYS A 10 -10.92 1.61 2.35
CA LYS A 10 -11.96 0.57 2.10
C LYS A 10 -12.91 0.94 0.97
N SER A 11 -13.16 2.23 0.77
CA SER A 11 -14.06 2.76 -0.25
C SER A 11 -13.35 3.13 -1.56
N SER A 12 -12.02 3.00 -1.61
CA SER A 12 -11.21 3.37 -2.77
C SER A 12 -11.32 2.35 -3.91
N SER A 13 -11.01 2.79 -5.13
CA SER A 13 -10.95 1.92 -6.32
C SER A 13 -9.96 0.75 -6.18
N ILE A 14 -8.98 0.85 -5.28
CA ILE A 14 -8.03 -0.22 -4.96
C ILE A 14 -8.74 -1.44 -4.35
N CYS A 15 -9.74 -1.20 -3.50
CA CYS A 15 -10.46 -2.26 -2.79
C CYS A 15 -11.61 -2.86 -3.59
N ILE A 16 -12.19 -2.11 -4.53
CA ILE A 16 -13.49 -2.44 -5.16
C ILE A 16 -13.43 -3.64 -6.11
N ASP A 17 -12.26 -4.04 -6.63
CA ASP A 17 -12.19 -4.91 -7.82
C ASP A 17 -11.71 -6.36 -7.59
N THR A 18 -11.43 -6.81 -6.35
CA THR A 18 -10.97 -8.20 -6.13
C THR A 18 -11.57 -8.95 -4.96
N SER A 19 -11.86 -10.24 -5.16
CA SER A 19 -12.20 -11.20 -4.10
C SER A 19 -11.11 -11.38 -3.04
N ASN A 20 -9.88 -10.93 -3.33
CA ASN A 20 -8.78 -10.92 -2.37
C ASN A 20 -8.86 -9.75 -1.39
N THR A 21 -9.57 -8.66 -1.74
CA THR A 21 -9.74 -7.49 -0.87
C THR A 21 -10.43 -7.89 0.43
N ASP A 22 -11.54 -8.62 0.37
CA ASP A 22 -12.32 -9.02 1.54
C ASP A 22 -11.48 -9.81 2.56
N TYR A 23 -10.60 -10.68 2.06
CA TYR A 23 -9.70 -11.46 2.91
C TYR A 23 -8.71 -10.56 3.67
N ILE A 24 -8.13 -9.58 2.99
CA ILE A 24 -7.16 -8.66 3.58
C ILE A 24 -7.83 -7.72 4.55
N LEU A 25 -8.99 -7.16 4.20
CA LEU A 25 -9.75 -6.29 5.10
C LEU A 25 -10.13 -7.04 6.37
N LYS A 26 -10.58 -8.30 6.26
CA LYS A 26 -10.86 -9.16 7.42
C LYS A 26 -9.64 -9.41 8.30
N TYR A 27 -8.44 -9.44 7.71
CA TYR A 27 -7.19 -9.58 8.46
C TYR A 27 -6.74 -8.26 9.11
N LEU A 28 -6.92 -7.14 8.42
CA LEU A 28 -6.50 -5.81 8.86
C LEU A 28 -7.42 -5.23 9.93
N GLU A 29 -8.74 -5.42 9.84
CA GLU A 29 -9.70 -4.81 10.78
C GLU A 29 -9.37 -5.10 12.27
N PRO A 30 -9.05 -6.34 12.68
CA PRO A 30 -8.67 -6.63 14.07
C PRO A 30 -7.39 -5.95 14.53
N LEU A 31 -6.52 -5.49 13.62
CA LEU A 31 -5.28 -4.78 13.95
C LEU A 31 -5.50 -3.30 14.26
N GLY A 32 -6.71 -2.78 14.04
CA GLY A 32 -7.05 -1.38 14.29
C GLY A 32 -6.29 -0.36 13.41
N PRO A 33 -6.22 -0.53 12.08
CA PRO A 33 -5.61 0.47 11.20
C PRO A 33 -6.44 1.76 11.19
N GLU A 34 -5.75 2.88 11.36
CA GLU A 34 -6.34 4.22 11.29
C GLU A 34 -5.93 4.95 10.00
N SER A 35 -4.68 4.76 9.56
CA SER A 35 -4.10 5.51 8.44
C SER A 35 -3.45 4.60 7.42
N VAL A 36 -3.49 5.05 6.16
CA VAL A 36 -2.98 4.33 5.02
C VAL A 36 -2.08 5.25 4.19
N ILE A 37 -0.85 4.81 3.91
CA ILE A 37 0.08 5.51 3.02
C ILE A 37 0.27 4.67 1.75
N ILE A 38 -0.01 5.28 0.60
CA ILE A 38 0.05 4.66 -0.72
C ILE A 38 1.27 5.18 -1.47
N GLU A 39 2.22 4.28 -1.70
CA GLU A 39 3.37 4.48 -2.57
C GLU A 39 3.02 3.94 -3.97
N GLU A 40 2.57 4.83 -4.84
CA GLU A 40 2.46 4.55 -6.27
C GLU A 40 3.85 4.41 -6.89
N GLU A 41 3.95 3.63 -7.96
CA GLU A 41 5.19 3.46 -8.73
C GLU A 41 6.30 2.62 -8.06
N TYR A 42 5.95 1.79 -7.07
CA TYR A 42 6.88 0.91 -6.36
C TYR A 42 7.55 -0.11 -7.28
N ILE A 43 8.89 -0.19 -7.20
CA ILE A 43 9.69 -1.18 -7.94
C ILE A 43 9.92 -2.40 -7.03
N ASP A 44 9.10 -3.42 -7.22
CA ASP A 44 9.26 -4.71 -6.55
C ASP A 44 10.30 -5.56 -7.30
N LYS A 45 11.39 -5.95 -6.61
CA LYS A 45 12.49 -6.72 -7.21
C LYS A 45 12.03 -8.09 -7.73
N ASP A 46 11.15 -8.76 -6.99
CA ASP A 46 10.63 -10.07 -7.39
C ASP A 46 9.67 -9.92 -8.58
N PHE A 47 8.88 -8.85 -8.60
CA PHE A 47 8.05 -8.49 -9.75
C PHE A 47 8.90 -8.16 -10.98
N LEU A 48 10.06 -7.51 -10.85
CA LEU A 48 10.95 -7.29 -11.98
C LEU A 48 11.47 -8.60 -12.58
N ILE A 49 11.76 -9.59 -11.73
CA ILE A 49 12.17 -10.92 -12.16
C ILE A 49 11.02 -11.59 -12.91
N ASP A 50 9.83 -11.65 -12.32
CA ASP A 50 8.63 -12.21 -12.97
C ASP A 50 8.31 -11.49 -14.29
N TYR A 51 8.37 -10.16 -14.29
CA TYR A 51 8.20 -9.33 -15.47
C TYR A 51 9.20 -9.70 -16.56
N SER A 52 10.48 -9.80 -16.21
CA SER A 52 11.52 -10.14 -17.18
C SER A 52 11.30 -11.52 -17.82
N HIS A 53 10.77 -12.48 -17.06
CA HIS A 53 10.55 -13.83 -17.55
C HIS A 53 9.29 -13.96 -18.42
N PHE A 54 8.19 -13.31 -18.04
CA PHE A 54 6.86 -13.54 -18.61
C PHE A 54 6.32 -12.39 -19.47
N TYR A 55 6.59 -11.14 -19.11
CA TYR A 55 5.95 -9.96 -19.72
C TYR A 55 6.91 -9.11 -20.58
N SER A 56 8.23 -9.31 -20.46
CA SER A 56 9.22 -8.59 -21.30
C SER A 56 9.12 -8.91 -22.80
N ARG A 57 8.48 -10.03 -23.14
CA ARG A 57 8.34 -10.56 -24.50
C ARG A 57 6.95 -10.33 -25.11
N SER A 58 6.00 -9.79 -24.35
CA SER A 58 4.70 -9.35 -24.87
C SER A 58 4.85 -7.99 -25.55
N PHE A 59 4.10 -7.77 -26.64
CA PHE A 59 4.04 -6.47 -27.33
C PHE A 59 3.19 -5.43 -26.59
N ASP A 60 2.59 -5.79 -25.46
CA ASP A 60 1.77 -4.92 -24.62
C ASP A 60 2.63 -4.07 -23.67
N ASP A 61 2.28 -2.81 -23.50
CA ASP A 61 2.94 -1.87 -22.57
C ASP A 61 2.48 -2.15 -21.13
N VAL A 62 3.02 -3.23 -20.56
CA VAL A 62 2.73 -3.65 -19.20
C VAL A 62 3.46 -2.74 -18.21
N PRO A 63 2.75 -2.03 -17.32
CA PRO A 63 3.41 -1.24 -16.30
C PRO A 63 4.24 -2.16 -15.38
N LYS A 64 5.55 -1.87 -15.30
CA LYS A 64 6.52 -2.58 -14.45
C LYS A 64 6.42 -2.19 -12.98
N LYS A 65 5.44 -1.37 -12.63
CA LYS A 65 5.35 -0.70 -11.35
C LYS A 65 4.19 -1.26 -10.54
N ALA A 66 4.44 -1.52 -9.28
CA ALA A 66 3.44 -1.94 -8.32
C ALA A 66 2.96 -0.72 -7.49
N THR A 67 1.89 -0.90 -6.74
CA THR A 67 1.46 0.03 -5.70
C THR A 67 1.72 -0.62 -4.35
N ARG A 68 2.47 0.03 -3.47
CA ARG A 68 2.69 -0.45 -2.11
C ARG A 68 1.82 0.34 -1.15
N VAL A 69 1.08 -0.37 -0.30
CA VAL A 69 0.13 0.24 0.64
C VAL A 69 0.55 -0.13 2.05
N HIS A 70 0.85 0.88 2.84
CA HIS A 70 1.29 0.78 4.23
C HIS A 70 0.14 1.08 5.18
N PHE A 71 0.04 0.33 6.27
CA PHE A 71 -1.01 0.48 7.28
C PHE A 71 -0.41 0.88 8.62
N PHE A 72 -1.05 1.84 9.29
CA PHE A 72 -0.67 2.31 10.61
C PHE A 72 -1.87 2.33 11.54
N SER A 73 -1.68 1.95 12.81
CA SER A 73 -2.69 2.09 13.87
C SER A 73 -2.74 3.50 14.45
N SER A 74 -1.79 4.37 14.11
CA SER A 74 -1.82 5.78 14.46
C SER A 74 -2.52 6.63 13.40
N LYS A 75 -3.11 7.74 13.83
CA LYS A 75 -3.70 8.73 12.94
C LYS A 75 -2.61 9.64 12.33
N ILE A 76 -2.36 9.46 11.04
CA ILE A 76 -1.37 10.19 10.25
C ILE A 76 -2.15 10.82 9.10
N SER A 77 -2.35 12.14 9.17
CA SER A 77 -2.94 12.87 8.05
C SER A 77 -1.87 13.25 7.02
N LYS A 78 -2.32 13.65 5.83
CA LYS A 78 -1.45 14.16 4.79
C LYS A 78 -0.65 15.37 5.28
N GLU A 79 -1.31 16.29 5.94
CA GLU A 79 -0.73 17.52 6.49
C GLU A 79 0.34 17.20 7.54
N THR A 80 0.04 16.30 8.48
CA THR A 80 0.98 15.83 9.50
C THR A 80 2.21 15.18 8.88
N PHE A 81 2.03 14.32 7.89
CA PHE A 81 3.16 13.64 7.25
C PHE A 81 4.07 14.61 6.48
N PHE A 82 3.49 15.58 5.78
CA PHE A 82 4.29 16.59 5.08
C PHE A 82 4.96 17.58 6.04
N SER A 83 4.35 17.92 7.18
CA SER A 83 5.01 18.77 8.17
C SER A 83 6.28 18.13 8.72
N TRP A 84 6.30 16.80 8.90
CA TRP A 84 7.52 16.07 9.28
C TRP A 84 8.66 16.16 8.27
N MET A 85 8.34 16.33 6.98
CA MET A 85 9.36 16.52 5.93
C MET A 85 9.94 17.93 5.94
N ASP A 86 9.15 18.91 6.35
CA ASP A 86 9.53 20.32 6.38
C ASP A 86 10.26 20.67 7.69
N ASP A 87 9.83 20.12 8.83
CA ASP A 87 10.38 20.35 10.16
C ASP A 87 10.41 19.06 10.97
N ILE A 88 11.62 18.58 11.28
CA ILE A 88 11.80 17.35 12.04
C ILE A 88 11.30 17.44 13.49
N SER A 89 11.18 18.65 14.06
CA SER A 89 10.67 18.83 15.42
C SER A 89 9.17 18.50 15.54
N GLU A 90 8.41 18.60 14.44
CA GLU A 90 7.01 18.15 14.35
C GLU A 90 6.93 16.62 14.46
N LEU A 91 7.90 15.90 13.89
CA LEU A 91 8.00 14.45 14.02
C LEU A 91 8.39 14.05 15.46
N GLU A 92 9.36 14.73 16.05
CA GLU A 92 9.77 14.49 17.45
C GLU A 92 8.60 14.70 18.41
N SER A 93 7.83 15.79 18.23
CA SER A 93 6.64 16.08 19.04
C SER A 93 5.57 15.01 18.88
N PHE A 94 5.32 14.55 17.65
CA PHE A 94 4.40 13.45 17.40
C PHE A 94 4.85 12.16 18.09
N VAL A 95 6.15 11.84 18.02
CA VAL A 95 6.73 10.63 18.65
C VAL A 95 6.69 10.71 20.17
N GLU A 96 6.87 11.89 20.77
CA GLU A 96 6.77 12.06 22.21
C GLU A 96 5.33 11.84 22.71
N GLU A 97 4.32 12.27 21.95
CA GLU A 97 2.90 12.09 22.28
C GLU A 97 2.37 10.68 21.99
N ASN A 98 2.76 10.10 20.85
CA ASN A 98 2.15 8.87 20.30
C ASN A 98 3.05 7.63 20.39
N GLY A 99 4.32 7.81 20.78
CA GLY A 99 5.34 6.78 20.69
C GLY A 99 6.00 6.73 19.30
N PRO A 100 7.02 5.86 19.14
CA PRO A 100 7.68 5.63 17.84
C PRO A 100 6.67 5.29 16.74
N VAL A 101 6.87 5.84 15.53
CA VAL A 101 6.01 5.57 14.38
C VAL A 101 6.08 4.08 13.98
N GLU A 102 7.21 3.44 14.26
CA GLU A 102 7.43 2.01 14.07
C GLU A 102 6.47 1.16 14.91
N ASP A 103 6.13 1.60 16.12
CA ASP A 103 5.24 0.86 17.03
C ASP A 103 3.78 0.86 16.51
N SER A 104 3.42 1.84 15.68
CA SER A 104 2.10 1.88 15.04
C SER A 104 2.08 1.22 13.66
N TYR A 105 3.22 0.78 13.12
CA TYR A 105 3.29 0.17 11.80
C TYR A 105 2.72 -1.25 11.80
N LEU A 106 1.66 -1.47 11.01
CA LEU A 106 0.96 -2.75 10.93
C LEU A 106 1.44 -3.63 9.76
N GLY A 107 2.34 -3.11 8.91
CA GLY A 107 2.87 -3.77 7.73
C GLY A 107 2.36 -3.18 6.42
N PHE A 108 2.49 -3.95 5.34
CA PHE A 108 2.12 -3.49 4.01
C PHE A 108 1.62 -4.59 3.09
N ILE A 109 0.92 -4.17 2.04
CA ILE A 109 0.61 -5.00 0.89
C ILE A 109 1.29 -4.41 -0.36
N VAL A 110 1.65 -5.28 -1.30
CA VAL A 110 2.07 -4.88 -2.65
C VAL A 110 1.01 -5.33 -3.62
N ILE A 111 0.54 -4.38 -4.43
CA ILE A 111 -0.47 -4.54 -5.45
C ILE A 111 0.22 -4.51 -6.80
N LYS A 112 0.23 -5.65 -7.50
CA LYS A 112 0.80 -5.76 -8.84
C LYS A 112 -0.30 -5.56 -9.89
N HIS A 113 -0.13 -4.55 -10.75
CA HIS A 113 -1.04 -4.31 -11.87
C HIS A 113 -0.62 -5.17 -13.06
N VAL A 114 -1.22 -6.36 -13.18
CA VAL A 114 -0.91 -7.30 -14.26
C VAL A 114 -1.87 -7.06 -15.45
N PRO A 115 -1.40 -7.07 -16.71
CA PRO A 115 -2.25 -6.87 -17.88
C PRO A 115 -3.28 -7.97 -18.06
N LYS A 116 -4.35 -7.60 -18.75
CA LYS A 116 -5.45 -8.49 -19.15
C LYS A 116 -4.91 -9.60 -20.07
N ILE A 117 -4.99 -10.86 -19.63
CA ILE A 117 -4.73 -12.02 -20.52
C ILE A 117 -5.99 -12.41 -21.32
N SER A 118 -7.18 -11.93 -20.91
CA SER A 118 -8.39 -11.89 -21.74
C SER A 118 -9.41 -10.98 -21.06
N SER A 119 -10.30 -10.38 -21.83
CA SER A 119 -11.36 -9.45 -21.39
C SER A 119 -12.16 -9.98 -20.19
N SER A 120 -11.84 -9.54 -18.96
CA SER A 120 -12.79 -9.11 -17.91
C SER A 120 -12.20 -8.91 -16.51
N THR A 121 -10.92 -9.18 -16.23
CA THR A 121 -10.42 -8.99 -14.84
C THR A 121 -8.96 -8.55 -14.81
N GLN A 122 -8.68 -7.44 -14.12
CA GLN A 122 -7.34 -7.05 -13.72
C GLN A 122 -6.88 -8.00 -12.62
N LEU A 123 -5.79 -8.73 -12.84
CA LEU A 123 -5.22 -9.61 -11.81
C LEU A 123 -4.44 -8.75 -10.82
N MET A 124 -5.10 -8.38 -9.72
CA MET A 124 -4.45 -7.81 -8.54
C MET A 124 -3.82 -8.97 -7.76
N VAL A 125 -2.50 -9.14 -7.90
CA VAL A 125 -1.76 -10.02 -6.98
C VAL A 125 -1.42 -9.19 -5.77
N ILE A 126 -2.01 -9.57 -4.63
CA ILE A 126 -1.71 -8.94 -3.36
C ILE A 126 -0.74 -9.84 -2.61
N THR A 127 0.52 -9.41 -2.51
CA THR A 127 1.49 -10.05 -1.64
C THR A 127 1.49 -9.33 -0.30
N SER A 128 1.04 -10.03 0.74
CA SER A 128 1.07 -9.55 2.12
C SER A 128 2.42 -9.87 2.75
N ILE A 129 3.11 -8.84 3.25
CA ILE A 129 4.31 -8.99 4.07
C ILE A 129 4.02 -8.24 5.37
N PHE A 130 3.68 -8.99 6.42
CA PHE A 130 3.47 -8.45 7.76
C PHE A 130 4.77 -8.61 8.54
N THR A 131 5.51 -7.52 8.71
CA THR A 131 6.65 -7.44 9.63
C THR A 131 6.14 -6.88 10.95
N HIS A 132 6.29 -7.68 12.02
CA HIS A 132 6.30 -7.21 13.41
C HIS A 132 7.67 -6.62 13.75
#